data_AF-A0A0A9W7Q7-F1
#
_entry.id   AF-A0A0A9W7Q7-F1
#
_cell.length_a   1.000
_cell.length_b   1.000
_cell.length_c   1.000
_cell.angle_alpha   90.00
_cell.angle_beta   90.00
_cell.angle_gamma   90.00
#
_symmetry.space_group_name_H-M   'P 1'
#
loop_
_entity.id
_entity.type
_entity.pdbx_description
1 polymer ?
#
loop_
_entity_poly.entity_id
_entity_poly.type
_entity_poly.pdbx_seq_one_letter_code
_entity_poly.pdbx_strand_id
1 'polypeptide(L)'
;MRAPCFISGALLLAALVSAEEFMGNVELHEAHPFLQRRSVVGDLKEVDVSENDLVKELSQFACKTLDDLDEDNVRRTVVDILDAKKQLVNGIMYHLELKIQDTSCLEDEDITYDDSCMSRTTGNPKICKIRMHRSFADKSPHNAKVVSSECKDEFEVVGAITEAKSNSDYIHAMASFAMADLNGMSNSIYWYKLAEILEAKTQIANGMNTYLTVELHSTNCLKNDKYKSDKVCGVDPETLSKMVCHLVVWEQPWKNKKQVKKSSCSTLESPKLARNTSIKSKRSILGAESPAYVNDRKIEEMKQFLSHQLTARTNSDFIKQVVAVLNSSTQVVSGKLTRATVRVADTNCLKSENRNPSECNLSSQFYMGGVSHPLRFLCDPDNLDHGVLIVGYGVHRTRFTHKLLPYWVIKNSWGPRWGNKGYYMAYRGDGTCGLNKAATSAILE
;
A
#
# COMPACT_ATOMS: atom_id res chain seq x y z
N MET A 1 -24.24 -19.67 36.36
CA MET A 1 -24.94 -18.39 36.12
C MET A 1 -24.36 -17.80 34.85
N ARG A 2 -25.19 -17.68 33.81
CA ARG A 2 -24.81 -17.17 32.48
C ARG A 2 -24.73 -15.65 32.57
N ALA A 3 -23.60 -15.05 32.20
CA ALA A 3 -23.51 -13.62 31.95
C ALA A 3 -23.64 -13.36 30.43
N PRO A 4 -24.32 -12.28 30.04
CA PRO A 4 -24.95 -12.12 28.73
C PRO A 4 -24.09 -11.30 27.77
N CYS A 5 -24.12 -11.61 26.48
CA CYS A 5 -23.83 -10.60 25.47
C CYS A 5 -25.15 -9.96 25.06
N PHE A 6 -25.34 -8.73 25.53
CA PHE A 6 -26.42 -7.83 25.18
C PHE A 6 -26.56 -7.69 23.66
N ILE A 7 -27.70 -8.09 23.12
CA ILE A 7 -28.29 -7.48 21.93
C ILE A 7 -29.62 -6.89 22.41
N SER A 8 -29.58 -5.63 22.82
CA SER A 8 -30.79 -4.82 22.95
C SER A 8 -31.26 -4.45 21.54
N GLY A 9 -32.55 -4.65 21.29
CA GLY A 9 -33.16 -4.60 19.97
C GLY A 9 -33.62 -3.22 19.48
N ALA A 10 -34.57 -3.31 18.54
CA ALA A 10 -35.29 -2.24 17.82
C ALA A 10 -34.46 -1.50 16.75
N LEU A 11 -34.92 -1.27 15.51
CA LEU A 11 -36.27 -1.37 14.95
C LEU A 11 -36.16 -1.48 13.40
N LEU A 12 -37.11 -2.20 12.79
CA LEU A 12 -37.46 -2.08 11.38
C LEU A 12 -37.79 -0.63 11.02
N LEU A 13 -37.38 -0.20 9.82
CA LEU A 13 -38.20 0.67 8.98
C LEU A 13 -37.79 0.50 7.51
N ALA A 14 -38.73 -0.05 6.75
CA ALA A 14 -38.73 -0.04 5.29
C ALA A 14 -39.16 1.34 4.79
N ALA A 15 -38.60 1.78 3.66
CA ALA A 15 -39.28 2.66 2.72
C ALA A 15 -38.65 2.52 1.33
N LEU A 16 -39.43 1.90 0.43
CA LEU A 16 -39.39 2.05 -1.02
C LEU A 16 -39.56 3.53 -1.41
N VAL A 17 -38.90 3.99 -2.49
CA VAL A 17 -39.54 4.75 -3.57
C VAL A 17 -38.77 4.50 -4.88
N SER A 18 -39.51 4.01 -5.88
CA SER A 18 -39.19 4.02 -7.30
C SER A 18 -39.68 5.34 -7.91
N ALA A 19 -38.97 5.90 -8.89
CA ALA A 19 -39.55 6.80 -9.89
C ALA A 19 -38.65 6.90 -11.13
N GLU A 20 -39.22 6.52 -12.27
CA GLU A 20 -38.75 6.74 -13.64
C GLU A 20 -39.32 8.06 -14.21
N GLU A 21 -38.62 8.58 -15.23
CA GLU A 21 -38.99 9.53 -16.31
C GLU A 21 -39.40 10.99 -15.99
N PHE A 22 -38.72 11.98 -16.60
CA PHE A 22 -39.14 12.58 -17.89
C PHE A 22 -38.13 13.64 -18.41
N MET A 23 -38.26 13.93 -19.70
CA MET A 23 -37.39 14.60 -20.70
C MET A 23 -36.90 16.04 -20.42
N GLY A 24 -35.83 16.44 -21.12
CA GLY A 24 -35.61 17.84 -21.50
C GLY A 24 -34.21 18.21 -21.98
N ASN A 25 -33.90 17.98 -23.27
CA ASN A 25 -32.81 18.63 -23.99
C ASN A 25 -33.12 20.12 -24.19
N VAL A 26 -32.16 21.02 -23.95
CA VAL A 26 -32.01 22.29 -24.67
C VAL A 26 -30.51 22.62 -24.78
N GLU A 27 -30.00 22.57 -26.01
CA GLU A 27 -28.78 23.27 -26.45
C GLU A 27 -29.05 24.77 -26.54
N LEU A 28 -28.11 25.59 -26.09
CA LEU A 28 -28.01 27.01 -26.45
C LEU A 28 -26.60 27.29 -26.96
N HIS A 29 -26.46 27.24 -28.29
CA HIS A 29 -25.49 28.04 -29.03
C HIS A 29 -26.05 29.46 -29.14
N GLU A 30 -25.25 30.48 -28.82
CA GLU A 30 -25.14 31.67 -29.67
C GLU A 30 -23.92 32.53 -29.31
N ALA A 31 -23.30 33.03 -30.38
CA ALA A 31 -22.08 33.81 -30.43
C ALA A 31 -22.36 35.29 -30.21
N HIS A 32 -21.36 36.05 -29.72
CA HIS A 32 -21.28 37.51 -29.89
C HIS A 32 -19.83 38.04 -29.77
N PRO A 33 -19.55 39.26 -30.29
CA PRO A 33 -18.54 39.45 -31.34
C PRO A 33 -17.18 40.00 -30.85
N PHE A 34 -16.23 39.92 -31.78
CA PHE A 34 -14.90 40.56 -31.77
C PHE A 34 -14.94 42.01 -31.24
N LEU A 35 -14.42 42.20 -30.03
CA LEU A 35 -13.90 43.48 -29.55
C LEU A 35 -12.38 43.38 -29.48
N GLN A 36 -11.71 43.81 -30.55
CA GLN A 36 -10.25 43.94 -30.55
C GLN A 36 -9.88 45.14 -29.65
N ARG A 37 -9.66 44.87 -28.36
CA ARG A 37 -9.13 45.86 -27.42
C ARG A 37 -7.75 46.31 -27.90
N ARG A 38 -7.51 47.62 -27.93
CA ARG A 38 -6.16 48.18 -28.06
C ARG A 38 -5.31 47.63 -26.91
N SER A 39 -4.33 46.81 -27.26
CA SER A 39 -3.44 46.14 -26.32
C SER A 39 -2.62 47.19 -25.54
N VAL A 40 -2.62 47.09 -24.21
CA VAL A 40 -1.92 47.99 -23.30
C VAL A 40 -0.42 47.68 -23.40
N VAL A 41 0.43 48.70 -23.25
CA VAL A 41 1.89 48.52 -23.26
C VAL A 41 2.27 47.58 -22.11
N GLY A 42 2.77 46.39 -22.45
CA GLY A 42 3.13 45.34 -21.50
C GLY A 42 2.23 44.12 -21.49
N ASP A 43 1.16 44.07 -22.29
CA ASP A 43 0.35 42.85 -22.44
C ASP A 43 1.11 41.72 -23.15
N LEU A 44 0.77 40.49 -22.78
CA LEU A 44 1.24 39.27 -23.43
C LEU A 44 0.58 39.16 -24.82
N LYS A 45 1.38 39.08 -25.89
CA LYS A 45 0.92 38.95 -27.28
C LYS A 45 1.38 37.62 -27.86
N GLU A 46 0.57 37.03 -28.73
CA GLU A 46 1.01 35.91 -29.55
C GLU A 46 2.15 36.35 -30.47
N VAL A 47 3.07 35.43 -30.73
CA VAL A 47 4.17 35.67 -31.67
C VAL A 47 3.64 35.63 -33.10
N ASP A 48 4.13 36.54 -33.94
CA ASP A 48 3.72 36.61 -35.34
C ASP A 48 4.31 35.43 -36.13
N VAL A 49 3.59 34.92 -37.12
CA VAL A 49 4.03 33.83 -38.01
C VAL A 49 5.38 34.16 -38.68
N SER A 50 5.65 35.45 -38.95
CA SER A 50 6.92 35.93 -39.50
C SER A 50 8.12 35.80 -38.55
N GLU A 51 7.88 35.62 -37.25
CA GLU A 51 8.92 35.43 -36.22
C GLU A 51 9.15 33.94 -35.89
N ASN A 52 8.51 33.01 -36.61
CA ASN A 52 8.62 31.57 -36.33
C ASN A 52 10.05 31.04 -36.38
N ASP A 53 10.88 31.50 -37.32
CA ASP A 53 12.28 31.05 -37.41
C ASP A 53 13.12 31.59 -36.25
N LEU A 54 12.85 32.82 -35.81
CA LEU A 54 13.44 33.37 -34.61
C LEU A 54 13.02 32.57 -33.36
N VAL A 55 11.75 32.17 -33.24
CA VAL A 55 11.29 31.33 -32.13
C VAL A 55 11.98 29.97 -32.14
N LYS A 56 12.21 29.36 -33.30
CA LYS A 56 12.99 28.12 -33.40
C LYS A 56 14.42 28.31 -32.92
N GLU A 57 15.12 29.34 -33.37
CA GLU A 57 16.48 29.65 -32.91
C GLU A 57 16.53 29.91 -31.39
N LEU A 58 15.57 30.67 -30.86
CA LEU A 58 15.44 30.91 -29.42
C LEU A 58 15.16 29.62 -28.64
N SER A 59 14.33 28.72 -29.18
CA SER A 59 14.03 27.43 -28.55
C SER A 59 15.26 26.52 -28.47
N GLN A 60 16.08 26.48 -29.52
CA GLN A 60 17.33 25.73 -29.54
C GLN A 60 18.36 26.32 -28.58
N PHE A 61 18.49 27.65 -28.57
CA PHE A 61 19.36 28.35 -27.62
C PHE A 61 18.93 28.10 -26.17
N ALA A 62 17.62 28.14 -25.89
CA ALA A 62 17.08 27.85 -24.57
C ALA A 62 17.37 26.41 -24.14
N CYS A 63 17.15 25.43 -25.03
CA CYS A 63 17.45 24.02 -24.74
C CYS A 63 18.93 23.82 -24.44
N LYS A 64 19.82 24.39 -25.25
CA LYS A 64 21.27 24.33 -25.01
C LYS A 64 21.67 24.97 -23.68
N THR A 65 21.07 26.12 -23.35
CA THR A 65 21.32 26.79 -22.06
C THR A 65 20.86 25.93 -20.88
N LEU A 66 19.82 25.10 -21.06
CA LEU A 66 19.34 24.19 -20.00
C LEU A 66 20.23 22.96 -19.83
N ASP A 67 20.80 22.41 -20.92
CA ASP A 67 21.89 21.43 -20.88
C ASP A 67 23.07 21.99 -20.06
N ASP A 68 23.60 23.14 -20.48
CA ASP A 68 24.80 23.76 -19.87
C ASP A 68 24.64 24.09 -18.36
N LEU A 69 23.40 24.14 -17.84
CA LEU A 69 23.08 24.50 -16.46
C LEU A 69 22.76 23.32 -15.56
N ASP A 70 22.53 22.13 -16.12
CA ASP A 70 22.17 20.96 -15.33
C ASP A 70 23.40 20.18 -14.82
N GLU A 71 23.13 19.14 -14.04
CA GLU A 71 24.17 18.29 -13.44
C GLU A 71 24.26 16.90 -14.10
N ASP A 72 23.41 16.62 -15.09
CA ASP A 72 23.44 15.37 -15.82
C ASP A 72 24.44 15.44 -16.99
N ASN A 73 24.59 14.33 -17.72
CA ASN A 73 25.55 14.24 -18.82
C ASN A 73 24.82 13.77 -20.08
N VAL A 74 23.57 14.18 -20.24
CA VAL A 74 22.70 13.73 -21.34
C VAL A 74 22.17 14.94 -22.07
N ARG A 75 22.52 15.07 -23.35
CA ARG A 75 22.03 16.19 -24.15
C ARG A 75 20.53 16.14 -24.34
N ARG A 76 19.90 17.29 -24.35
CA ARG A 76 18.46 17.44 -24.62
C ARG A 76 18.18 18.00 -26.00
N THR A 77 16.99 17.71 -26.49
CA THR A 77 16.48 18.26 -27.75
C THR A 77 15.06 18.79 -27.60
N VAL A 78 14.74 19.81 -28.40
CA VAL A 78 13.37 20.34 -28.51
C VAL A 78 12.58 19.41 -29.42
N VAL A 79 11.60 18.73 -28.85
CA VAL A 79 10.67 17.87 -29.59
C VAL A 79 9.57 18.70 -30.24
N ASP A 80 9.01 19.66 -29.50
CA ASP A 80 7.92 20.50 -29.98
C ASP A 80 7.89 21.87 -29.29
N ILE A 81 7.29 22.85 -29.96
CA ILE A 81 7.04 24.20 -29.43
C ILE A 81 5.53 24.34 -29.21
N LEU A 82 5.09 24.20 -27.96
CA LEU A 82 3.68 24.13 -27.60
C LEU A 82 3.00 25.50 -27.59
N ASP A 83 3.70 26.53 -27.10
CA ASP A 83 3.21 27.91 -27.05
C ASP A 83 4.38 28.89 -27.10
N ALA A 84 4.17 30.03 -27.76
CA ALA A 84 5.15 31.10 -27.85
C ALA A 84 4.45 32.45 -27.79
N LYS A 85 4.75 33.21 -26.74
CA LYS A 85 4.20 34.55 -26.53
C LYS A 85 5.32 35.55 -26.31
N LYS A 86 5.08 36.81 -26.66
CA LYS A 86 6.02 37.92 -26.45
C LYS A 86 5.39 39.05 -25.67
N GLN A 87 6.21 39.74 -24.91
CA GLN A 87 5.82 40.86 -24.07
C GLN A 87 6.83 42.00 -24.24
N LEU A 88 6.32 43.20 -24.46
CA LEU A 88 7.16 44.39 -24.60
C LEU A 88 7.51 44.92 -23.20
N VAL A 89 8.81 44.96 -22.89
CA VAL A 89 9.37 45.46 -21.63
C VAL A 89 10.52 46.43 -21.94
N ASN A 90 11.56 46.54 -21.08
CA ASN A 90 12.84 47.12 -21.46
C ASN A 90 13.65 46.14 -22.36
N GLY A 91 13.09 45.83 -23.52
CA GLY A 91 13.45 44.72 -24.41
C GLY A 91 12.20 43.93 -24.81
N ILE A 92 12.40 42.75 -25.36
CA ILE A 92 11.33 41.78 -25.65
C ILE A 92 11.50 40.61 -24.71
N MET A 93 10.44 40.28 -23.96
CA MET A 93 10.39 39.08 -23.12
C MET A 93 9.56 38.02 -23.83
N TYR A 94 10.20 36.92 -24.21
CA TYR A 94 9.55 35.74 -24.77
C TYR A 94 9.16 34.78 -23.64
N HIS A 95 7.95 34.27 -23.71
CA HIS A 95 7.41 33.21 -22.86
C HIS A 95 7.20 32.01 -23.78
N LEU A 96 8.09 31.02 -23.66
CA LEU A 96 8.08 29.81 -24.46
C LEU A 96 7.60 28.64 -23.60
N GLU A 97 6.71 27.82 -24.15
CA GLU A 97 6.35 26.52 -23.62
C GLU A 97 6.88 25.46 -24.59
N LEU A 98 7.97 24.80 -24.18
CA LEU A 98 8.69 23.85 -25.01
C LEU A 98 8.48 22.43 -24.49
N LYS A 99 8.35 21.48 -25.40
CA LYS A 99 8.44 20.05 -25.10
C LYS A 99 9.87 19.61 -25.36
N ILE A 100 10.59 19.29 -24.29
CA ILE A 100 12.01 18.91 -24.29
C ILE A 100 12.13 17.45 -23.89
N GLN A 101 13.03 16.72 -24.54
CA GLN A 101 13.29 15.32 -24.20
C GLN A 101 14.79 15.05 -24.22
N ASP A 102 15.21 14.15 -23.34
CA ASP A 102 16.60 13.72 -23.25
C ASP A 102 16.92 12.88 -24.50
N THR A 103 18.16 12.92 -24.98
CA THR A 103 18.61 12.15 -26.15
C THR A 103 19.48 10.97 -25.72
N SER A 104 20.01 10.21 -26.68
CA SER A 104 21.02 9.19 -26.39
C SER A 104 22.45 9.75 -26.47
N CYS A 105 22.63 11.06 -26.65
CA CYS A 105 23.95 11.70 -26.71
C CYS A 105 24.43 12.06 -25.30
N LEU A 106 25.73 11.87 -25.04
CA LEU A 106 26.38 12.41 -23.85
C LEU A 106 26.95 13.80 -24.12
N GLU A 107 27.04 14.63 -23.08
CA GLU A 107 27.57 16.00 -23.22
C GLU A 107 29.09 16.01 -23.44
N ASP A 108 29.79 15.11 -22.73
CA ASP A 108 31.26 14.98 -22.72
C ASP A 108 31.88 14.38 -23.99
N GLU A 109 31.09 13.86 -24.93
CA GLU A 109 31.61 13.30 -26.19
C GLU A 109 31.77 14.38 -27.27
N ASP A 110 33.01 14.58 -27.73
CA ASP A 110 33.36 15.44 -28.87
C ASP A 110 32.66 14.94 -30.15
N ILE A 111 31.60 15.65 -30.54
CA ILE A 111 30.77 15.36 -31.71
C ILE A 111 31.60 15.61 -32.97
N THR A 112 32.30 14.58 -33.42
CA THR A 112 33.07 14.68 -34.66
C THR A 112 32.65 13.68 -35.71
N TYR A 113 31.69 12.77 -35.45
CA TYR A 113 31.35 11.78 -36.48
C TYR A 113 29.91 11.24 -36.58
N ASP A 114 28.97 11.55 -35.69
CA ASP A 114 27.58 11.11 -35.93
C ASP A 114 26.51 11.91 -35.16
N ASP A 115 25.85 12.84 -35.84
CA ASP A 115 24.67 13.58 -35.33
C ASP A 115 23.43 12.67 -35.16
N SER A 116 23.52 11.37 -35.47
CA SER A 116 22.39 10.44 -35.39
C SER A 116 21.82 10.26 -33.99
N CYS A 117 22.59 10.52 -32.93
CA CYS A 117 22.13 10.37 -31.55
C CYS A 117 21.08 11.42 -31.15
N MET A 118 21.09 12.61 -31.77
CA MET A 118 20.11 13.68 -31.50
C MET A 118 18.70 13.30 -32.00
N SER A 119 18.61 12.34 -32.93
CA SER A 119 17.34 11.79 -33.43
C SER A 119 16.76 10.68 -32.53
N ARG A 120 17.55 10.17 -31.57
CA ARG A 120 17.16 9.09 -30.67
C ARG A 120 16.87 9.66 -29.29
N THR A 121 15.60 9.94 -29.03
CA THR A 121 15.13 10.41 -27.73
C THR A 121 15.06 9.28 -26.71
N THR A 122 15.48 9.55 -25.47
CA THR A 122 15.42 8.64 -24.33
C THR A 122 14.61 9.28 -23.19
N GLY A 123 13.99 8.47 -22.33
CA GLY A 123 13.19 8.98 -21.21
C GLY A 123 11.83 9.57 -21.62
N ASN A 124 11.13 10.16 -20.63
CA ASN A 124 9.84 10.81 -20.86
C ASN A 124 10.05 12.29 -21.22
N PRO A 125 9.25 12.82 -22.17
CA PRO A 125 9.28 14.25 -22.48
C PRO A 125 8.81 15.12 -21.31
N LYS A 126 9.42 16.29 -21.19
CA LYS A 126 9.16 17.33 -20.19
C LYS A 126 8.60 18.58 -20.88
N ILE A 127 7.59 19.20 -20.28
CA ILE A 127 7.09 20.52 -20.65
C ILE A 127 7.83 21.57 -19.82
N CYS A 128 8.58 22.44 -20.50
CA CYS A 128 9.38 23.50 -19.91
C CYS A 128 8.81 24.87 -20.27
N LYS A 129 8.47 25.65 -19.23
CA LYS A 129 8.09 27.07 -19.34
C LYS A 129 9.31 27.93 -19.15
N ILE A 130 9.72 28.62 -20.21
CA ILE A 130 10.98 29.35 -20.26
C ILE A 130 10.68 30.81 -20.57
N ARG A 131 11.24 31.71 -19.75
CA ARG A 131 11.19 33.15 -20.00
C ARG A 131 12.55 33.61 -20.50
N MET A 132 12.58 34.22 -21.67
CA MET A 132 13.80 34.74 -22.27
C MET A 132 13.68 36.24 -22.46
N HIS A 133 14.70 36.99 -22.04
CA HIS A 133 14.78 38.43 -22.29
C HIS A 133 15.76 38.71 -23.41
N ARG A 134 15.36 39.62 -24.30
CA ARG A 134 16.14 40.05 -25.46
C ARG A 134 16.18 41.57 -25.53
N SER A 135 17.35 42.16 -25.70
CA SER A 135 17.50 43.63 -25.78
C SER A 135 17.07 44.18 -27.14
N PHE A 136 16.56 45.42 -27.18
CA PHE A 136 16.29 46.15 -28.44
C PHE A 136 17.55 46.63 -29.17
N ALA A 137 18.67 46.70 -28.46
CA ALA A 137 19.91 47.26 -28.99
C ALA A 137 20.54 46.42 -30.11
N ASP A 138 20.16 45.13 -30.21
CA ASP A 138 20.68 44.21 -31.22
C ASP A 138 19.56 43.27 -31.70
N LYS A 139 19.41 43.17 -33.02
CA LYS A 139 18.46 42.25 -33.69
C LYS A 139 19.06 40.86 -33.92
N SER A 140 20.21 40.55 -33.33
CA SER A 140 20.78 39.21 -33.26
C SER A 140 20.01 38.32 -32.26
N PRO A 141 19.83 37.01 -32.52
CA PRO A 141 19.30 36.06 -31.53
C PRO A 141 20.26 35.85 -30.34
N HIS A 142 21.56 36.09 -30.55
CA HIS A 142 22.63 35.83 -29.58
C HIS A 142 22.65 36.78 -28.37
N ASN A 143 21.84 37.85 -28.40
CA ASN A 143 21.70 38.76 -27.26
C ASN A 143 20.57 38.34 -26.30
N ALA A 144 19.89 37.22 -26.58
CA ALA A 144 18.86 36.67 -25.72
C ALA A 144 19.47 35.99 -24.49
N LYS A 145 18.81 36.11 -23.34
CA LYS A 145 19.20 35.46 -22.09
C LYS A 145 18.00 34.76 -21.48
N VAL A 146 18.20 33.54 -21.00
CA VAL A 146 17.20 32.84 -20.19
C VAL A 146 17.13 33.54 -18.83
N VAL A 147 15.93 34.02 -18.46
CA VAL A 147 15.66 34.70 -17.19
C VAL A 147 15.17 33.72 -16.14
N SER A 148 14.32 32.77 -16.55
CA SER A 148 13.80 31.72 -15.67
C SER A 148 13.35 30.53 -16.49
N SER A 149 13.48 29.33 -15.93
CA SER A 149 12.97 28.08 -16.50
C SER A 149 12.25 27.25 -15.42
N GLU A 150 11.12 26.67 -15.79
CA GLU A 150 10.36 25.73 -14.95
C GLU A 150 9.95 24.52 -15.81
N CYS A 151 10.50 23.34 -15.52
CA CYS A 151 10.21 22.11 -16.25
C CYS A 151 9.34 21.15 -15.42
N LYS A 152 8.40 20.47 -16.08
CA LYS A 152 7.52 19.43 -15.51
C LYS A 152 7.40 18.27 -16.49
N ASP A 153 7.25 17.04 -16.02
CA ASP A 153 7.03 15.90 -16.92
C ASP A 153 5.69 16.05 -17.67
N GLU A 154 5.65 15.69 -18.96
CA GLU A 154 4.44 15.80 -19.82
C GLU A 154 3.27 14.93 -19.32
N PHE A 155 3.56 13.93 -18.47
CA PHE A 155 2.57 13.00 -17.95
C PHE A 155 2.45 13.04 -16.42
N GLU A 156 1.89 14.12 -15.85
CA GLU A 156 1.00 13.92 -14.70
C GLU A 156 -0.36 13.44 -15.23
N VAL A 157 -0.44 12.18 -15.65
CA VAL A 157 -1.73 11.57 -15.99
C VAL A 157 -2.61 11.68 -14.75
N VAL A 158 -3.76 12.34 -14.85
CA VAL A 158 -4.76 12.32 -13.78
C VAL A 158 -5.18 10.85 -13.61
N GLY A 159 -4.69 10.19 -12.55
CA GLY A 159 -4.83 8.74 -12.40
C GLY A 159 -3.53 7.96 -12.30
N ALA A 160 -2.39 8.50 -12.75
CA ALA A 160 -1.10 7.86 -12.56
C ALA A 160 -0.60 7.99 -11.12
N ILE A 161 0.25 7.05 -10.74
CA ILE A 161 0.95 7.09 -9.46
C ILE A 161 2.17 8.01 -9.65
N THR A 162 2.22 9.10 -8.89
CA THR A 162 3.33 10.07 -8.87
C THR A 162 4.17 9.91 -7.61
N GLU A 163 5.48 10.14 -7.72
CA GLU A 163 6.37 10.17 -6.54
C GLU A 163 6.04 11.40 -5.67
N ALA A 164 6.01 11.19 -4.36
CA ALA A 164 5.74 12.25 -3.39
C ALA A 164 6.93 12.42 -2.45
N LYS A 165 7.25 13.67 -2.10
CA LYS A 165 8.32 13.96 -1.15
C LYS A 165 7.99 13.37 0.23
N SER A 166 8.81 12.42 0.67
CA SER A 166 8.62 11.65 1.91
C SER A 166 8.61 12.52 3.18
N ASN A 167 9.30 13.66 3.15
CA ASN A 167 9.41 14.62 4.25
C ASN A 167 8.32 15.70 4.28
N SER A 168 7.32 15.64 3.39
CA SER A 168 6.25 16.64 3.38
C SER A 168 5.28 16.45 4.55
N ASP A 169 4.77 17.56 5.10
CA ASP A 169 3.79 17.54 6.21
C ASP A 169 2.57 16.68 5.89
N TYR A 170 2.13 16.72 4.63
CA TYR A 170 1.02 15.90 4.13
C TYR A 170 1.31 14.40 4.24
N ILE A 171 2.49 13.94 3.79
CA ILE A 171 2.87 12.53 3.85
C ILE A 171 3.06 12.07 5.28
N HIS A 172 3.65 12.89 6.15
CA HIS A 172 3.73 12.60 7.59
C HIS A 172 2.36 12.46 8.24
N ALA A 173 1.39 13.30 7.88
CA ALA A 173 0.02 13.18 8.37
C ALA A 173 -0.65 11.87 7.91
N MET A 174 -0.44 11.47 6.64
CA MET A 174 -0.96 10.20 6.11
C MET A 174 -0.31 8.99 6.80
N ALA A 175 1.00 9.02 7.01
CA ALA A 175 1.72 7.98 7.74
C ALA A 175 1.23 7.87 9.19
N SER A 176 1.06 9.00 9.89
CA SER A 176 0.54 9.01 11.27
C SER A 176 -0.87 8.44 11.36
N PHE A 177 -1.76 8.80 10.43
CA PHE A 177 -3.11 8.24 10.36
C PHE A 177 -3.07 6.71 10.14
N ALA A 178 -2.25 6.25 9.19
CA ALA A 178 -2.10 4.83 8.90
C ALA A 178 -1.49 4.05 10.07
N MET A 179 -0.59 4.66 10.84
CA MET A 179 0.04 4.06 12.02
C MET A 179 -0.95 3.84 13.16
N ALA A 180 -1.89 4.77 13.37
CA ALA A 180 -2.94 4.60 14.37
C ALA A 180 -3.82 3.38 14.04
N ASP A 181 -4.22 3.25 12.77
CA ASP A 181 -5.02 2.12 12.27
C ASP A 181 -4.24 0.80 12.35
N LEU A 182 -2.97 0.79 11.91
CA LEU A 182 -2.09 -0.38 11.96
C LEU A 182 -1.85 -0.86 13.38
N ASN A 183 -1.62 0.05 14.32
CA ASN A 183 -1.49 -0.30 15.72
C ASN A 183 -2.80 -0.83 16.31
N GLY A 184 -3.95 -0.29 15.92
CA GLY A 184 -5.27 -0.81 16.32
C GLY A 184 -5.55 -2.22 15.77
N MET A 185 -5.09 -2.51 14.55
CA MET A 185 -5.31 -3.80 13.88
C MET A 185 -4.25 -4.86 14.19
N SER A 186 -3.07 -4.46 14.68
CA SER A 186 -1.97 -5.39 14.87
C SER A 186 -2.12 -6.22 16.15
N ASN A 187 -1.94 -7.54 16.01
CA ASN A 187 -1.95 -8.52 17.11
C ASN A 187 -0.72 -8.45 18.04
N SER A 188 0.19 -7.48 17.83
CA SER A 188 1.31 -7.27 18.75
C SER A 188 0.84 -6.74 20.10
N ILE A 189 1.45 -7.26 21.18
CA ILE A 189 1.27 -6.74 22.54
C ILE A 189 1.92 -5.37 22.74
N TYR A 190 2.87 -5.01 21.88
CA TYR A 190 3.60 -3.74 21.92
C TYR A 190 3.09 -2.77 20.85
N TRP A 191 3.13 -1.48 21.14
CA TRP A 191 2.92 -0.44 20.12
C TRP A 191 4.07 -0.44 19.11
N TYR A 192 3.77 -0.17 17.85
CA TYR A 192 4.76 0.14 16.83
C TYR A 192 4.91 1.65 16.67
N LYS A 193 6.15 2.08 16.45
CA LYS A 193 6.49 3.46 16.15
C LYS A 193 7.08 3.54 14.75
N LEU A 194 6.70 4.59 14.02
CA LEU A 194 7.28 4.91 12.73
C LEU A 194 8.76 5.25 12.92
N ALA A 195 9.64 4.52 12.26
CA ALA A 195 11.08 4.81 12.24
C ALA A 195 11.39 5.75 11.08
N GLU A 196 11.05 5.34 9.86
CA GLU A 196 11.33 6.10 8.65
C GLU A 196 10.29 5.83 7.56
N ILE A 197 10.06 6.83 6.69
CA ILE A 197 9.28 6.67 5.46
C ILE A 197 10.28 6.45 4.33
N LEU A 198 10.37 5.21 3.85
CA LEU A 198 11.31 4.82 2.81
C LEU A 198 10.87 5.30 1.43
N GLU A 199 9.55 5.32 1.18
CA GLU A 199 8.98 5.67 -0.12
C GLU A 199 7.55 6.22 0.07
N ALA A 200 7.20 7.23 -0.71
CA ALA A 200 5.87 7.80 -0.71
C ALA A 200 5.42 8.12 -2.13
N LYS A 201 4.21 7.68 -2.49
CA LYS A 201 3.60 7.92 -3.80
C LYS A 201 2.16 8.37 -3.66
N THR A 202 1.68 9.18 -4.58
CA THR A 202 0.31 9.69 -4.60
C THR A 202 -0.40 9.37 -5.91
N GLN A 203 -1.72 9.23 -5.87
CA GLN A 203 -2.52 8.95 -7.06
C GLN A 203 -3.91 9.56 -6.90
N ILE A 204 -4.34 10.36 -7.87
CA ILE A 204 -5.69 10.92 -7.93
C ILE A 204 -6.62 9.91 -8.60
N ALA A 205 -7.72 9.54 -7.95
CA ALA A 205 -8.76 8.66 -8.48
C ALA A 205 -10.14 9.19 -8.01
N ASN A 206 -11.07 8.31 -7.61
CA ASN A 206 -12.27 8.72 -6.87
C ASN A 206 -11.89 9.10 -5.43
N GLY A 207 -11.20 10.21 -5.21
CA GLY A 207 -10.44 10.52 -4.00
C GLY A 207 -8.93 10.36 -4.24
N MET A 208 -8.11 10.60 -3.23
CA MET A 208 -6.65 10.52 -3.33
C MET A 208 -6.15 9.25 -2.65
N ASN A 209 -5.40 8.40 -3.37
CA ASN A 209 -4.66 7.30 -2.76
C ASN A 209 -3.22 7.76 -2.48
N THR A 210 -2.71 7.46 -1.29
CA THR A 210 -1.31 7.65 -0.90
C THR A 210 -0.73 6.27 -0.57
N TYR A 211 0.26 5.85 -1.34
CA TYR A 211 1.00 4.61 -1.13
C TYR A 211 2.25 4.95 -0.32
N LEU A 212 2.46 4.23 0.77
CA LEU A 212 3.58 4.45 1.68
C LEU A 212 4.33 3.14 1.89
N THR A 213 5.64 3.17 1.75
CA THR A 213 6.53 2.11 2.26
C THR A 213 7.24 2.67 3.48
N VAL A 214 6.98 2.10 4.65
CA VAL A 214 7.48 2.61 5.94
C VAL A 214 8.23 1.53 6.71
N GLU A 215 9.32 1.93 7.37
CA GLU A 215 10.01 1.11 8.37
C GLU A 215 9.45 1.43 9.76
N LEU A 216 9.08 0.38 10.49
CA LEU A 216 8.55 0.48 11.84
C LEU A 216 9.44 -0.27 12.82
N HIS A 217 9.49 0.25 14.05
CA HIS A 217 10.13 -0.39 15.19
C HIS A 217 9.08 -0.76 16.25
N SER A 218 9.25 -1.92 16.86
CA SER A 218 8.52 -2.25 18.08
C SER A 218 8.96 -1.33 19.22
N THR A 219 8.01 -0.83 20.00
CA THR A 219 8.30 -0.06 21.21
C THR A 219 8.37 -0.97 22.43
N ASN A 220 8.83 -0.42 23.55
CA ASN A 220 8.78 -1.08 24.86
C ASN A 220 7.43 -0.90 25.59
N CYS A 221 6.45 -0.24 24.96
CA CYS A 221 5.15 0.02 25.56
C CYS A 221 4.14 -1.06 25.20
N LEU A 222 3.42 -1.54 26.21
CA LEU A 222 2.29 -2.43 26.04
C LEU A 222 1.03 -1.66 25.61
N LYS A 223 0.23 -2.25 24.72
CA LYS A 223 -1.05 -1.67 24.27
C LYS A 223 -2.12 -1.58 25.36
N ASN A 224 -2.02 -2.41 26.40
CA ASN A 224 -2.95 -2.42 27.53
C ASN A 224 -2.70 -1.30 28.56
N ASP A 225 -1.60 -0.57 28.44
CA ASP A 225 -1.28 0.53 29.35
C ASP A 225 -2.08 1.77 28.93
N LYS A 226 -3.18 2.05 29.65
CA LYS A 226 -4.14 3.14 29.34
C LYS A 226 -3.51 4.54 29.30
N TYR A 227 -2.28 4.68 29.80
CA TYR A 227 -1.57 5.96 29.88
C TYR A 227 -0.47 6.11 28.82
N LYS A 228 -0.26 5.12 27.93
CA LYS A 228 0.82 5.15 26.93
C LYS A 228 0.30 5.00 25.50
N SER A 229 0.69 5.95 24.66
CA SER A 229 0.46 5.97 23.21
C SER A 229 1.78 5.86 22.45
N ASP A 230 1.71 5.50 21.18
CA ASP A 230 2.85 5.48 20.23
C ASP A 230 3.74 6.75 20.31
N LYS A 231 3.14 7.91 20.59
CA LYS A 231 3.82 9.20 20.74
C LYS A 231 4.74 9.29 21.97
N VAL A 232 4.36 8.64 23.08
CA VAL A 232 5.10 8.67 24.36
C VAL A 232 6.15 7.57 24.45
N CYS A 233 6.00 6.53 23.63
CA CYS A 233 6.76 5.30 23.74
C CYS A 233 8.18 5.40 23.16
N GLY A 234 9.12 4.83 23.92
CA GLY A 234 10.53 4.70 23.55
C GLY A 234 10.76 3.45 22.69
N VAL A 235 11.81 3.52 21.88
CA VAL A 235 12.30 2.38 21.11
C VAL A 235 13.59 1.91 21.79
N ASP A 236 13.69 0.61 22.07
CA ASP A 236 14.91 0.01 22.62
C ASP A 236 15.83 -0.43 21.46
N PRO A 237 17.06 0.10 21.36
CA PRO A 237 17.97 -0.19 20.26
C PRO A 237 18.41 -1.66 20.15
N GLU A 238 18.38 -2.43 21.24
CA GLU A 238 18.97 -3.78 21.27
C GLU A 238 17.96 -4.89 20.93
N THR A 239 16.66 -4.61 21.02
CA THR A 239 15.57 -5.58 20.77
C THR A 239 14.78 -5.29 19.49
N LEU A 240 15.36 -4.50 18.58
CA LEU A 240 14.78 -4.01 17.33
C LEU A 240 14.32 -5.13 16.39
N SER A 241 13.07 -5.55 16.54
CA SER A 241 12.35 -6.22 15.46
C SER A 241 11.93 -5.17 14.45
N LYS A 242 12.77 -4.98 13.42
CA LYS A 242 12.48 -4.11 12.27
C LYS A 242 11.42 -4.76 11.38
N MET A 243 10.43 -3.98 11.00
CA MET A 243 9.41 -4.41 10.05
C MET A 243 9.22 -3.35 8.97
N VAL A 244 9.03 -3.80 7.73
CA VAL A 244 8.69 -2.94 6.61
C VAL A 244 7.22 -3.16 6.28
N CYS A 245 6.49 -2.07 6.10
CA CYS A 245 5.07 -2.10 5.79
C CYS A 245 4.76 -1.32 4.52
N HIS A 246 3.93 -1.91 3.67
CA HIS A 246 3.31 -1.26 2.53
C HIS A 246 1.87 -0.90 2.88
N LEU A 247 1.57 0.39 2.87
CA LEU A 247 0.31 0.97 3.30
C LEU A 247 -0.33 1.73 2.13
N VAL A 248 -1.65 1.69 2.03
CA VAL A 248 -2.42 2.49 1.07
C VAL A 248 -3.50 3.25 1.83
N VAL A 249 -3.31 4.55 1.98
CA VAL A 249 -4.29 5.46 2.58
C VAL A 249 -5.14 6.06 1.47
N TRP A 250 -6.45 6.09 1.64
CA TRP A 250 -7.34 6.78 0.72
C TRP A 250 -8.15 7.85 1.44
N GLU A 251 -8.25 9.01 0.82
CA GLU A 251 -9.03 10.12 1.34
C GLU A 251 -9.90 10.82 0.28
N GLN A 252 -11.00 11.40 0.74
CA GLN A 252 -11.81 12.37 0.00
C GLN A 252 -11.89 13.63 0.84
N PRO A 253 -11.01 14.63 0.58
CA PRO A 253 -10.97 15.87 1.36
C PRO A 253 -12.33 16.57 1.41
N TRP A 254 -13.03 16.67 0.27
CA TRP A 254 -14.36 17.29 0.16
C TRP A 254 -15.49 16.56 0.91
N LYS A 255 -15.25 15.33 1.37
CA LYS A 255 -16.20 14.58 2.22
C LYS A 255 -15.68 14.36 3.64
N ASN A 256 -14.48 14.86 3.97
CA ASN A 256 -13.79 14.59 5.24
C ASN A 256 -13.70 13.10 5.58
N LYS A 257 -13.50 12.24 4.56
CA LYS A 257 -13.38 10.78 4.74
C LYS A 257 -11.95 10.33 4.50
N LYS A 258 -11.40 9.55 5.43
CA LYS A 258 -10.08 8.91 5.31
C LYS A 258 -10.16 7.48 5.79
N GLN A 259 -9.45 6.57 5.12
CA GLN A 259 -9.36 5.16 5.55
C GLN A 259 -8.12 4.49 4.97
N VAL A 260 -7.57 3.51 5.69
CA VAL A 260 -6.56 2.61 5.15
C VAL A 260 -7.25 1.56 4.30
N LYS A 261 -6.90 1.48 3.01
CA LYS A 261 -7.44 0.49 2.07
C LYS A 261 -6.71 -0.84 2.13
N LYS A 262 -5.38 -0.79 2.31
CA LYS A 262 -4.51 -1.97 2.36
C LYS A 262 -3.37 -1.71 3.34
N SER A 263 -3.04 -2.72 4.13
CA SER A 263 -1.84 -2.76 4.97
C SER A 263 -1.23 -4.15 4.85
N SER A 264 0.06 -4.21 4.53
CA SER A 264 0.83 -5.46 4.42
C SER A 264 2.21 -5.22 4.99
N CYS A 265 2.61 -6.04 5.97
CA CYS A 265 3.90 -5.90 6.64
C CYS A 265 4.72 -7.18 6.57
N SER A 266 6.02 -7.04 6.40
CA SER A 266 7.02 -8.10 6.43
C SER A 266 8.10 -7.77 7.45
N THR A 267 8.53 -8.78 8.20
CA THR A 267 9.72 -8.66 9.06
C THR A 267 10.96 -8.78 8.18
N LEU A 268 11.92 -7.87 8.33
CA LEU A 268 13.24 -8.04 7.72
C LEU A 268 13.95 -9.16 8.50
N GLU A 269 13.95 -10.38 7.95
CA GLU A 269 14.87 -11.41 8.42
C GLU A 269 16.30 -10.91 8.14
N SER A 270 17.14 -10.86 9.18
CA SER A 270 18.57 -10.62 9.05
C SER A 270 19.14 -11.51 7.93
N PRO A 271 20.07 -11.01 7.10
CA PRO A 271 20.51 -11.72 5.90
C PRO A 271 21.02 -13.12 6.25
N LYS A 272 20.27 -14.14 5.83
CA LYS A 272 20.77 -15.51 5.73
C LYS A 272 21.90 -15.46 4.71
N LEU A 273 23.12 -15.60 5.21
CA LEU A 273 24.35 -15.75 4.41
C LEU A 273 24.04 -16.70 3.24
N ALA A 274 24.24 -16.19 2.03
CA ALA A 274 23.90 -16.83 0.78
C ALA A 274 24.28 -18.32 0.78
N ARG A 275 23.29 -19.19 0.58
CA ARG A 275 23.51 -20.60 0.26
C ARG A 275 24.08 -20.70 -1.15
N ASN A 276 25.39 -20.51 -1.25
CA ASN A 276 26.20 -21.15 -2.26
C ASN A 276 27.19 -22.03 -1.52
N THR A 277 26.97 -23.33 -1.60
CA THR A 277 28.00 -24.36 -1.85
C THR A 277 27.39 -25.74 -1.58
N SER A 278 27.56 -26.62 -2.56
CA SER A 278 27.72 -28.03 -2.27
C SER A 278 28.83 -28.16 -1.22
N ILE A 279 28.63 -28.88 -0.12
CA ILE A 279 29.74 -29.46 0.65
C ILE A 279 29.19 -30.54 1.58
N LYS A 280 29.68 -31.75 1.31
CA LYS A 280 30.13 -32.78 2.23
C LYS A 280 29.93 -32.47 3.72
N SER A 281 29.22 -33.38 4.40
CA SER A 281 29.25 -33.62 5.84
C SER A 281 30.59 -33.23 6.47
N LYS A 282 30.64 -32.08 7.12
CA LYS A 282 31.70 -31.71 8.08
C LYS A 282 31.17 -32.03 9.48
N ARG A 283 31.98 -32.75 10.25
CA ARG A 283 31.72 -33.15 11.64
C ARG A 283 31.27 -31.93 12.46
N SER A 284 30.18 -32.10 13.20
CA SER A 284 29.63 -31.08 14.10
C SER A 284 30.63 -30.72 15.19
N ILE A 285 30.93 -29.43 15.31
CA ILE A 285 31.71 -28.85 16.41
C ILE A 285 30.88 -29.00 17.70
N LEU A 286 31.48 -29.54 18.76
CA LEU A 286 30.83 -29.67 20.07
C LEU A 286 30.40 -28.27 20.57
N GLY A 287 29.10 -28.10 20.82
CA GLY A 287 28.51 -26.84 21.31
C GLY A 287 27.93 -25.92 20.24
N ALA A 288 28.05 -26.24 18.94
CA ALA A 288 27.38 -25.47 17.88
C ALA A 288 25.87 -25.76 17.83
N GLU A 289 25.08 -24.73 17.56
CA GLU A 289 23.63 -24.85 17.39
C GLU A 289 23.34 -25.66 16.11
N SER A 290 22.69 -26.82 16.27
CA SER A 290 22.34 -27.69 15.14
C SER A 290 20.85 -27.58 14.83
N PRO A 291 20.46 -27.56 13.53
CA PRO A 291 19.05 -27.52 13.16
C PRO A 291 18.35 -28.79 13.64
N ALA A 292 17.27 -28.63 14.40
CA ALA A 292 16.45 -29.73 14.88
C ALA A 292 15.30 -29.97 13.89
N TYR A 293 15.03 -31.22 13.56
CA TYR A 293 13.97 -31.57 12.63
C TYR A 293 12.60 -31.24 13.24
N VAL A 294 11.83 -30.36 12.59
CA VAL A 294 10.60 -29.76 13.13
C VAL A 294 9.52 -30.79 13.49
N ASN A 295 9.52 -31.97 12.88
CA ASN A 295 8.60 -33.08 13.19
C ASN A 295 9.17 -34.10 14.18
N ASP A 296 10.25 -33.78 14.91
CA ASP A 296 10.75 -34.63 15.98
C ASP A 296 9.69 -34.76 17.08
N ARG A 297 9.44 -35.99 17.55
CA ARG A 297 8.46 -36.31 18.60
C ARG A 297 8.65 -35.43 19.84
N LYS A 298 9.90 -35.04 20.14
CA LYS A 298 10.25 -34.14 21.24
C LYS A 298 9.72 -32.72 21.07
N ILE A 299 9.68 -32.21 19.84
CA ILE A 299 9.13 -30.87 19.54
C ILE A 299 7.60 -30.89 19.67
N GLU A 300 6.97 -32.00 19.29
CA GLU A 300 5.53 -32.20 19.47
C GLU A 300 5.14 -32.24 20.95
N GLU A 301 5.90 -32.97 21.77
CA GLU A 301 5.74 -33.00 23.24
C GLU A 301 5.96 -31.60 23.87
N MET A 302 6.86 -30.79 23.30
CA MET A 302 7.07 -29.40 23.74
C MET A 302 5.90 -28.47 23.44
N LYS A 303 5.05 -28.74 22.43
CA LYS A 303 3.92 -27.85 22.10
C LYS A 303 2.94 -27.70 23.27
N GLN A 304 2.68 -28.77 24.00
CA GLN A 304 1.79 -28.76 25.17
C GLN A 304 2.40 -27.96 26.31
N PHE A 305 3.68 -28.22 26.61
CA PHE A 305 4.42 -27.48 27.63
C PHE A 305 4.49 -25.97 27.31
N LEU A 306 4.81 -25.63 26.05
CA LEU A 306 4.85 -24.24 25.57
C LEU A 306 3.48 -23.58 25.65
N SER A 307 2.41 -24.26 25.20
CA SER A 307 1.04 -23.75 25.28
C SER A 307 0.63 -23.46 26.73
N HIS A 308 1.01 -24.33 27.67
CA HIS A 308 0.78 -24.13 29.10
C HIS A 308 1.56 -22.93 29.66
N GLN A 309 2.86 -22.85 29.39
CA GLN A 309 3.71 -21.73 29.82
C GLN A 309 3.27 -20.39 29.23
N LEU A 310 2.88 -20.37 27.95
CA LEU A 310 2.35 -19.19 27.28
C LEU A 310 0.99 -18.81 27.86
N THR A 311 0.11 -19.77 28.15
CA THR A 311 -1.16 -19.48 28.83
C THR A 311 -0.92 -18.83 30.19
N ALA A 312 -0.04 -19.40 31.02
CA ALA A 312 0.26 -18.88 32.35
C ALA A 312 0.91 -17.49 32.35
N ARG A 313 1.74 -17.18 31.34
CA ARG A 313 2.49 -15.90 31.26
C ARG A 313 1.79 -14.81 30.46
N THR A 314 0.74 -15.13 29.71
CA THR A 314 0.01 -14.14 28.92
C THR A 314 -1.13 -13.52 29.73
N ASN A 315 -1.49 -12.27 29.45
CA ASN A 315 -2.64 -11.61 30.06
C ASN A 315 -3.95 -11.80 29.27
N SER A 316 -4.01 -12.76 28.33
CA SER A 316 -5.28 -13.10 27.67
C SER A 316 -6.16 -13.85 28.66
N ASP A 317 -7.46 -13.58 28.63
CA ASP A 317 -8.43 -14.40 29.36
C ASP A 317 -8.56 -15.79 28.74
N PHE A 318 -8.06 -15.98 27.51
CA PHE A 318 -8.14 -17.22 26.76
C PHE A 318 -6.89 -18.09 26.88
N ILE A 319 -7.09 -19.41 26.85
CA ILE A 319 -6.02 -20.39 26.78
C ILE A 319 -5.31 -20.26 25.43
N LYS A 320 -3.98 -20.26 25.44
CA LYS A 320 -3.14 -20.17 24.24
C LYS A 320 -2.78 -21.55 23.73
N GLN A 321 -2.75 -21.73 22.41
CA GLN A 321 -2.31 -22.97 21.78
C GLN A 321 -1.28 -22.71 20.69
N VAL A 322 -0.21 -23.52 20.67
CA VAL A 322 0.78 -23.53 19.60
C VAL A 322 0.20 -24.23 18.37
N VAL A 323 -0.09 -23.47 17.32
CA VAL A 323 -0.67 -23.95 16.05
C VAL A 323 0.38 -24.64 15.17
N ALA A 324 1.60 -24.13 15.15
CA ALA A 324 2.70 -24.70 14.36
C ALA A 324 4.07 -24.31 14.91
N VAL A 325 5.07 -25.18 14.72
CA VAL A 325 6.48 -24.86 14.93
C VAL A 325 7.10 -24.56 13.56
N LEU A 326 7.66 -23.37 13.40
CA LEU A 326 8.19 -22.89 12.11
C LEU A 326 9.65 -23.25 11.92
N ASN A 327 10.44 -23.16 12.99
CA ASN A 327 11.86 -23.47 12.98
C ASN A 327 12.28 -23.95 14.38
N SER A 328 13.27 -24.83 14.44
CA SER A 328 13.81 -25.33 15.69
C SER A 328 15.32 -25.60 15.56
N SER A 329 16.06 -25.24 16.58
CA SER A 329 17.48 -25.50 16.70
C SER A 329 17.80 -26.02 18.10
N THR A 330 18.83 -26.86 18.23
CA THR A 330 19.25 -27.43 19.50
C THR A 330 20.75 -27.27 19.68
N GLN A 331 21.14 -26.81 20.86
CA GLN A 331 22.52 -26.65 21.27
C GLN A 331 22.80 -27.54 22.49
N VAL A 332 23.94 -28.24 22.49
CA VAL A 332 24.40 -29.02 23.63
C VAL A 332 25.28 -28.13 24.50
N VAL A 333 24.82 -27.86 25.72
CA VAL A 333 25.50 -27.06 26.76
C VAL A 333 25.60 -27.92 28.05
N SER A 334 25.42 -27.36 29.25
CA SER A 334 25.12 -28.14 30.47
C SER A 334 23.66 -28.65 30.43
N GLY A 335 23.35 -29.52 29.46
CA GLY A 335 22.00 -29.94 29.06
C GLY A 335 21.77 -29.72 27.57
N LYS A 336 20.50 -29.79 27.12
CA LYS A 336 20.11 -29.46 25.75
C LYS A 336 19.27 -28.18 25.76
N LEU A 337 19.74 -27.15 25.07
CA LEU A 337 19.01 -25.90 24.88
C LEU A 337 18.34 -25.93 23.51
N THR A 338 17.02 -25.98 23.47
CA THR A 338 16.23 -25.96 22.22
C THR A 338 15.61 -24.59 22.02
N ARG A 339 15.91 -23.94 20.89
CA ARG A 339 15.29 -22.68 20.47
C ARG A 339 14.29 -22.97 19.38
N ALA A 340 13.02 -22.66 19.60
CA ALA A 340 11.95 -22.90 18.64
C ALA A 340 11.16 -21.63 18.36
N THR A 341 10.89 -21.37 17.08
CA THR A 341 9.98 -20.31 16.62
C THR A 341 8.61 -20.93 16.40
N VAL A 342 7.60 -20.45 17.12
CA VAL A 342 6.25 -21.05 17.13
C VAL A 342 5.17 -20.05 16.74
N ARG A 343 4.13 -20.51 16.05
CA ARG A 343 2.88 -19.78 15.83
C ARG A 343 1.91 -20.12 16.95
N VAL A 344 1.34 -19.10 17.56
CA VAL A 344 0.43 -19.21 18.72
C VAL A 344 -0.90 -18.55 18.36
N ALA A 345 -2.00 -19.13 18.82
CA ALA A 345 -3.34 -18.57 18.66
C ALA A 345 -4.16 -18.71 19.96
N ASP A 346 -5.20 -17.89 20.07
CA ASP A 346 -6.14 -17.92 21.19
C ASP A 346 -7.22 -18.96 20.90
N THR A 347 -7.47 -19.81 21.88
CA THR A 347 -8.58 -20.75 21.84
C THR A 347 -9.88 -20.09 22.29
N ASN A 348 -10.99 -20.79 22.12
CA ASN A 348 -12.30 -20.39 22.64
C ASN A 348 -12.49 -20.65 24.14
N CYS A 349 -11.49 -21.20 24.84
CA CYS A 349 -11.56 -21.49 26.27
C CYS A 349 -11.03 -20.34 27.11
N LEU A 350 -11.77 -19.96 28.15
CA LEU A 350 -11.31 -19.03 29.17
C LEU A 350 -10.43 -19.75 30.20
N LYS A 351 -9.41 -19.08 30.72
CA LYS A 351 -8.54 -19.59 31.81
C LYS A 351 -9.31 -19.85 33.11
N SER A 352 -10.41 -19.14 33.32
CA SER A 352 -11.29 -19.31 34.47
C SER A 352 -12.18 -20.55 34.38
N GLU A 353 -12.31 -21.14 33.19
CA GLU A 353 -13.07 -22.37 32.99
C GLU A 353 -12.12 -23.56 33.16
N ASN A 354 -12.36 -24.39 34.17
CA ASN A 354 -11.65 -25.68 34.38
C ASN A 354 -12.06 -26.70 33.29
N ARG A 355 -11.84 -26.38 32.01
CA ARG A 355 -12.00 -27.31 30.89
C ARG A 355 -10.68 -27.99 30.56
N ASN A 356 -10.76 -29.20 30.03
CA ASN A 356 -9.59 -29.89 29.51
C ASN A 356 -9.03 -29.14 28.29
N PRO A 357 -7.71 -28.87 28.22
CA PRO A 357 -7.09 -28.17 27.09
C PRO A 357 -7.29 -28.83 25.72
N SER A 358 -7.62 -30.12 25.70
CA SER A 358 -7.94 -30.90 24.50
C SER A 358 -9.33 -30.62 23.91
N GLU A 359 -10.21 -29.92 24.64
CA GLU A 359 -11.57 -29.56 24.23
C GLU A 359 -11.66 -28.10 23.73
N CYS A 360 -10.52 -27.41 23.68
CA CYS A 360 -10.43 -26.00 23.31
C CYS A 360 -10.12 -25.87 21.81
N ASN A 361 -11.00 -25.19 21.08
CA ASN A 361 -10.90 -24.99 19.63
C ASN A 361 -10.35 -23.59 19.29
N LEU A 362 -9.73 -23.48 18.12
CA LEU A 362 -9.32 -22.18 17.57
C LEU A 362 -10.56 -21.39 17.17
N SER A 363 -10.70 -20.16 17.67
CA SER A 363 -11.90 -19.34 17.45
C SER A 363 -12.11 -19.03 15.96
N SER A 364 -13.32 -19.24 15.45
CA SER A 364 -13.78 -18.84 14.10
C SER A 364 -13.61 -17.34 13.83
N GLN A 365 -13.33 -16.53 14.87
CA GLN A 365 -13.06 -15.11 14.78
C GLN A 365 -11.86 -14.74 13.90
N PHE A 366 -10.94 -15.67 13.66
CA PHE A 366 -9.68 -15.43 12.94
C PHE A 366 -9.69 -15.83 11.46
N TYR A 367 -10.86 -16.00 10.85
CA TYR A 367 -10.96 -16.27 9.42
C TYR A 367 -10.53 -15.06 8.58
N MET A 368 -9.43 -15.19 7.84
CA MET A 368 -8.85 -14.14 7.01
C MET A 368 -9.13 -14.31 5.50
N GLY A 369 -9.75 -15.43 5.08
CA GLY A 369 -10.11 -15.71 3.69
C GLY A 369 -9.86 -17.15 3.24
N GLY A 370 -10.29 -17.49 2.02
CA GLY A 370 -10.18 -18.83 1.41
C GLY A 370 -11.32 -19.79 1.77
N VAL A 371 -11.37 -20.98 1.18
CA VAL A 371 -12.39 -21.98 1.56
C VAL A 371 -11.95 -22.67 2.84
N SER A 372 -12.68 -22.44 3.93
CA SER A 372 -12.46 -23.08 5.22
C SER A 372 -12.98 -24.51 5.19
N HIS A 373 -12.11 -25.46 5.51
CA HIS A 373 -12.45 -26.87 5.68
C HIS A 373 -11.98 -27.34 7.07
N PRO A 374 -12.68 -26.91 8.13
CA PRO A 374 -12.31 -27.28 9.49
C PRO A 374 -12.46 -28.79 9.67
N LEU A 375 -11.47 -29.40 10.32
CA LEU A 375 -11.54 -30.81 10.73
C LEU A 375 -12.72 -31.01 11.70
N ARG A 376 -13.33 -32.20 11.70
CA ARG A 376 -14.56 -32.48 12.46
C ARG A 376 -14.48 -32.15 13.95
N PHE A 377 -13.29 -32.20 14.55
CA PHE A 377 -13.10 -31.80 15.96
C PHE A 377 -13.24 -30.30 16.20
N LEU A 378 -12.94 -29.46 15.20
CA LEU A 378 -13.07 -28.00 15.27
C LEU A 378 -14.53 -27.55 15.17
N CYS A 379 -15.41 -28.41 14.65
CA CYS A 379 -16.79 -28.09 14.36
C CYS A 379 -17.63 -29.38 14.31
N ASP A 380 -18.25 -29.71 15.44
CA ASP A 380 -19.03 -30.94 15.58
C ASP A 380 -20.35 -30.84 14.79
N PRO A 381 -20.55 -31.65 13.73
CA PRO A 381 -21.78 -31.61 12.97
C PRO A 381 -22.98 -32.19 13.74
N ASP A 382 -22.78 -32.89 14.86
CA ASP A 382 -23.85 -33.57 15.60
C ASP A 382 -24.39 -32.73 16.79
N ASN A 383 -23.70 -31.66 17.18
CA ASN A 383 -24.08 -30.79 18.30
C ASN A 383 -24.17 -29.32 17.84
N LEU A 384 -25.26 -28.98 17.15
CA LEU A 384 -25.50 -27.64 16.60
C LEU A 384 -26.04 -26.68 17.66
N ASP A 385 -25.38 -25.53 17.85
CA ASP A 385 -25.76 -24.50 18.83
C ASP A 385 -26.01 -23.11 18.21
N HIS A 386 -25.76 -22.94 16.90
CA HIS A 386 -25.79 -21.64 16.23
C HIS A 386 -26.33 -21.73 14.80
N GLY A 387 -27.26 -20.82 14.47
CA GLY A 387 -27.80 -20.65 13.13
C GLY A 387 -27.04 -19.61 12.33
N VAL A 388 -26.72 -19.90 11.07
CA VAL A 388 -26.03 -18.98 10.17
C VAL A 388 -26.83 -18.77 8.88
N LEU A 389 -26.72 -17.57 8.29
CA LEU A 389 -27.39 -17.28 7.02
C LEU A 389 -26.47 -17.64 5.84
N ILE A 390 -26.82 -18.69 5.12
CA ILE A 390 -26.22 -19.01 3.82
C ILE A 390 -26.86 -18.13 2.76
N VAL A 391 -26.03 -17.40 2.00
CA VAL A 391 -26.48 -16.44 0.97
C VAL A 391 -26.06 -16.82 -0.45
N GLY A 392 -25.33 -17.92 -0.60
CA GLY A 392 -24.89 -18.39 -1.90
C GLY A 392 -23.94 -19.58 -1.83
N TYR A 393 -23.43 -20.00 -2.99
CA TYR A 393 -22.45 -21.07 -3.14
C TYR A 393 -21.51 -20.78 -4.31
N GLY A 394 -20.37 -21.47 -4.36
CA GLY A 394 -19.41 -21.34 -5.45
C GLY A 394 -18.40 -22.49 -5.50
N VAL A 395 -17.40 -22.33 -6.36
CA VAL A 395 -16.27 -23.25 -6.50
C VAL A 395 -14.99 -22.43 -6.59
N HIS A 396 -14.03 -22.69 -5.70
CA HIS A 396 -12.74 -22.03 -5.66
C HIS A 396 -11.65 -22.94 -6.24
N ARG A 397 -10.82 -22.43 -7.15
CA ARG A 397 -9.65 -23.16 -7.65
C ARG A 397 -8.42 -22.77 -6.83
N THR A 398 -7.82 -23.72 -6.13
CA THR A 398 -6.62 -23.46 -5.33
C THR A 398 -5.44 -23.06 -6.23
N ARG A 399 -4.69 -22.04 -5.80
CA ARG A 399 -3.60 -21.45 -6.62
C ARG A 399 -2.45 -22.42 -6.89
N PHE A 400 -2.13 -23.30 -5.94
CA PHE A 400 -0.96 -24.19 -6.00
C PHE A 400 -1.29 -25.62 -6.40
N THR A 401 -2.43 -26.15 -5.95
CA THR A 401 -2.82 -27.54 -6.22
C THR A 401 -3.85 -27.66 -7.37
N HIS A 402 -4.30 -26.53 -7.94
CA HIS A 402 -5.34 -26.43 -8.97
C HIS A 402 -6.63 -27.21 -8.66
N LYS A 403 -6.84 -27.58 -7.39
CA LYS A 403 -7.98 -28.36 -6.93
C LYS A 403 -9.20 -27.46 -6.87
N LEU A 404 -10.32 -27.97 -7.36
CA LEU A 404 -11.61 -27.31 -7.26
C LEU A 404 -12.23 -27.62 -5.89
N LEU A 405 -12.49 -26.59 -5.10
CA LEU A 405 -13.08 -26.66 -3.78
C LEU A 405 -14.47 -25.99 -3.81
N PRO A 406 -15.56 -26.78 -3.85
CA PRO A 406 -16.91 -26.24 -3.67
C PRO A 406 -17.09 -25.65 -2.27
N TYR A 407 -17.83 -24.53 -2.18
CA TYR A 407 -18.08 -23.85 -0.91
C TYR A 407 -19.50 -23.26 -0.80
N TRP A 408 -19.96 -23.08 0.43
CA TRP A 408 -21.09 -22.24 0.83
C TRP A 408 -20.61 -20.84 1.22
N VAL A 409 -21.39 -19.82 0.89
CA VAL A 409 -21.16 -18.43 1.29
C VAL A 409 -22.07 -18.13 2.47
N ILE A 410 -21.48 -17.86 3.62
CA ILE A 410 -22.18 -17.55 4.86
C ILE A 410 -21.99 -16.06 5.14
N LYS A 411 -23.08 -15.33 5.34
CA LYS A 411 -23.06 -13.91 5.69
C LYS A 411 -22.80 -13.74 7.18
N ASN A 412 -21.77 -12.98 7.53
CA ASN A 412 -21.49 -12.63 8.92
C ASN A 412 -22.08 -11.25 9.29
N SER A 413 -22.27 -11.00 10.59
CA SER A 413 -22.76 -9.75 11.16
C SER A 413 -21.64 -8.75 11.50
N TRP A 414 -20.36 -9.13 11.40
CA TRP A 414 -19.23 -8.28 11.81
C TRP A 414 -18.79 -7.27 10.75
N GLY A 415 -19.68 -6.99 9.80
CA GLY A 415 -19.48 -6.00 8.76
C GLY A 415 -18.53 -6.44 7.63
N PRO A 416 -18.37 -5.60 6.60
CA PRO A 416 -17.67 -5.95 5.37
C PRO A 416 -16.15 -6.01 5.51
N ARG A 417 -15.58 -5.68 6.67
CA ARG A 417 -14.13 -5.68 6.92
C ARG A 417 -13.58 -7.01 7.45
N TRP A 418 -14.45 -7.95 7.80
CA TRP A 418 -14.07 -9.24 8.36
C TRP A 418 -14.13 -10.37 7.32
N GLY A 419 -13.21 -11.33 7.37
CA GLY A 419 -13.20 -12.47 6.43
C GLY A 419 -13.10 -12.04 4.97
N ASN A 420 -13.88 -12.67 4.11
CA ASN A 420 -13.89 -12.34 2.68
C ASN A 420 -14.96 -11.28 2.38
N LYS A 421 -14.69 -10.03 2.78
CA LYS A 421 -15.62 -8.88 2.66
C LYS A 421 -16.93 -9.00 3.45
N GLY A 422 -16.88 -9.58 4.64
CA GLY A 422 -18.04 -9.86 5.51
C GLY A 422 -18.64 -11.24 5.32
N TYR A 423 -18.01 -12.09 4.51
CA TYR A 423 -18.48 -13.44 4.21
C TYR A 423 -17.48 -14.50 4.65
N TYR A 424 -18.01 -15.60 5.18
CA TYR A 424 -17.29 -16.81 5.51
C TYR A 424 -17.53 -17.86 4.41
N MET A 425 -16.46 -18.46 3.88
CA MET A 425 -16.57 -19.53 2.88
C MET A 425 -16.31 -20.87 3.56
N ALA A 426 -17.35 -21.69 3.71
CA ALA A 426 -17.24 -23.03 4.28
C ALA A 426 -17.25 -24.07 3.16
N TYR A 427 -16.44 -25.11 3.27
CA TYR A 427 -16.43 -26.20 2.29
C TYR A 427 -17.81 -26.86 2.18
N ARG A 428 -18.18 -27.22 0.94
CA ARG A 428 -19.48 -27.77 0.60
C ARG A 428 -19.33 -29.16 0.00
N GLY A 429 -19.86 -30.19 0.65
CA GLY A 429 -19.97 -31.53 0.06
C GLY A 429 -19.92 -32.69 1.04
N ASP A 430 -19.43 -32.47 2.26
CA ASP A 430 -19.23 -33.53 3.27
C ASP A 430 -19.97 -33.27 4.59
N GLY A 431 -20.86 -32.27 4.61
CA GLY A 431 -21.54 -31.85 5.83
C GLY A 431 -20.64 -31.12 6.84
N THR A 432 -19.56 -30.47 6.37
CA THR A 432 -18.73 -29.56 7.17
C THR A 432 -19.60 -28.73 8.12
N CYS A 433 -19.29 -28.79 9.43
CA CYS A 433 -20.00 -28.08 10.50
C CYS A 433 -21.51 -28.38 10.64
N GLY A 434 -22.02 -29.44 10.02
CA GLY A 434 -23.46 -29.75 10.05
C GLY A 434 -24.34 -28.68 9.38
N LEU A 435 -23.77 -27.84 8.51
CA LEU A 435 -24.48 -26.76 7.80
C LEU A 435 -25.69 -27.25 7.00
N ASN A 436 -25.73 -28.53 6.66
CA ASN A 436 -26.79 -29.19 5.89
C ASN A 436 -27.81 -29.95 6.76
N LYS A 437 -27.70 -29.94 8.09
CA LYS A 437 -28.56 -30.77 8.96
C LYS A 437 -29.79 -30.06 9.50
N ALA A 438 -29.77 -28.74 9.62
CA ALA A 438 -30.88 -27.94 10.17
C ALA A 438 -31.18 -26.72 9.30
N ALA A 439 -31.37 -26.94 7.99
CA ALA A 439 -31.66 -25.87 7.04
C ALA A 439 -33.13 -25.41 7.15
N THR A 440 -33.33 -24.10 7.21
CA THR A 440 -34.66 -23.47 7.15
C THR A 440 -34.62 -22.38 6.09
N SER A 441 -35.65 -22.31 5.26
CA SER A 441 -35.80 -21.29 4.21
C SER A 441 -37.06 -20.47 4.43
N ALA A 442 -36.99 -19.17 4.16
CA ALA A 442 -38.18 -18.33 4.06
C ALA A 442 -38.64 -18.29 2.59
N ILE A 443 -39.95 -18.43 2.37
CA ILE A 443 -40.57 -18.12 1.08
C ILE A 443 -40.95 -16.63 1.14
N LEU A 444 -40.46 -15.85 0.19
CA LEU A 444 -40.87 -14.46 0.00
C LEU A 444 -41.94 -14.50 -1.11
N GLU A 445 -43.21 -14.35 -0.72
CA GLU A 445 -44.32 -14.15 -1.65
C GLU A 445 -44.42 -12.68 -2.10
#